data_AF-A0A955N226-F1
#
_entry.id   AF-A0A955N226-F1
#
_cell.length_a   1.000
_cell.length_b   1.000
_cell.length_c   1.000
_cell.angle_alpha   90.00
_cell.angle_beta   90.00
_cell.angle_gamma   90.00
#
_symmetry.space_group_name_H-M   'P 1'
#
loop_
_entity.id
_entity.type
_entity.pdbx_description
1 polymer ?
#
loop_
_entity_poly.entity_id
_entity_poly.type
_entity_poly.pdbx_seq_one_letter_code
_entity_poly.pdbx_strand_id
1 'polypeptide(L)'
;QWIVLGCVIYMVALSIQSYVRSISRAHHRFEVEGQMAVADKSFDLFFGGLVFFILPSVLGLMWAFAVAGVVATGYGLFRVGRIQSGLAPIRCPAISVLKEAYPFALSSICIILFYNMDRLMLYQLLEHGDDAVAKYSRAYRIVMGLLLFPQMMSVTLYPVFSKLLNEPEDRVRVGASSLRTLLFIAFPLVLGGWAVAGPLLDLLFPSGDPNAISWSLDKSLGWDASTANITEATVLRILLLS
;
A
#
# COMPACT_ATOMS: atom_id res chain seq x y z
N GLN A 1 12.27 -20.73 -3.28
CA GLN A 1 12.26 -20.85 -1.80
C GLN A 1 12.80 -19.60 -1.09
N TRP A 2 14.02 -19.13 -1.36
CA TRP A 2 14.60 -17.94 -0.70
C TRP A 2 13.84 -16.62 -0.91
N ILE A 3 13.25 -16.42 -2.10
CA ILE A 3 12.41 -15.24 -2.39
C ILE A 3 11.19 -15.18 -1.46
N VAL A 4 10.50 -16.31 -1.31
CA VAL A 4 9.30 -16.42 -0.45
C VAL A 4 9.63 -16.07 1.00
N LEU A 5 10.79 -16.54 1.49
CA LEU A 5 11.23 -16.26 2.85
C LEU A 5 11.48 -14.76 3.09
N GLY A 6 12.13 -14.08 2.14
CA GLY A 6 12.29 -12.61 2.18
C GLY A 6 10.96 -11.87 2.21
N CYS A 7 9.99 -12.29 1.37
CA CYS A 7 8.65 -11.70 1.36
C CYS A 7 7.91 -11.90 2.69
N VAL A 8 7.99 -13.10 3.29
CA VAL A 8 7.35 -13.37 4.57
C VAL A 8 7.94 -12.48 5.67
N ILE A 9 9.26 -12.33 5.72
CA ILE A 9 9.92 -11.44 6.69
C ILE A 9 9.45 -10.00 6.51
N TYR A 10 9.40 -9.51 5.26
CA TYR A 10 8.93 -8.17 4.97
C TYR A 10 7.45 -7.97 5.38
N MET A 11 6.57 -8.93 5.08
CA MET A 11 5.15 -8.88 5.47
C MET A 11 4.94 -8.87 6.99
N VAL A 12 5.74 -9.66 7.72
CA VAL A 12 5.73 -9.66 9.19
C VAL A 12 6.20 -8.31 9.72
N ALA A 13 7.27 -7.74 9.17
CA ALA A 13 7.76 -6.41 9.55
C ALA A 13 6.68 -5.34 9.31
N LEU A 14 6.06 -5.31 8.13
CA LEU A 14 4.96 -4.40 7.80
C LEU A 14 3.77 -4.54 8.77
N SER A 15 3.44 -5.77 9.15
CA SER A 15 2.37 -6.03 10.11
C SER A 15 2.68 -5.41 11.48
N ILE A 16 3.91 -5.58 11.97
CA ILE A 16 4.36 -4.96 13.22
C ILE A 16 4.35 -3.43 13.11
N GLN A 17 4.85 -2.87 12.00
CA GLN A 17 4.81 -1.42 11.79
C GLN A 17 3.39 -0.86 11.78
N SER A 18 2.44 -1.56 11.14
CA SER A 18 1.04 -1.14 11.09
C SER A 18 0.43 -1.04 12.48
N TYR A 19 0.79 -1.98 13.37
CA TYR A 19 0.41 -1.97 14.78
C TYR A 19 1.04 -0.79 15.54
N VAL A 20 2.34 -0.57 15.38
CA VAL A 20 3.10 0.53 16.02
C VAL A 20 2.54 1.90 15.59
N ARG A 21 2.22 2.09 14.31
CA ARG A 21 1.58 3.31 13.81
C ARG A 21 0.18 3.49 14.40
N SER A 22 -0.57 2.40 14.60
CA SER A 22 -1.90 2.46 15.22
C SER A 22 -1.89 3.01 16.65
N ILE A 23 -0.87 2.70 17.44
CA ILE A 23 -0.71 3.27 18.79
C ILE A 23 -0.48 4.79 18.72
N SER A 24 0.34 5.25 17.78
CA SER A 24 0.60 6.68 17.58
C SER A 24 -0.66 7.44 17.15
N ARG A 25 -1.48 6.83 16.28
CA ARG A 25 -2.80 7.35 15.87
C ARG A 25 -3.77 7.50 17.03
N ALA A 26 -3.84 6.50 17.91
CA ALA A 26 -4.75 6.52 19.05
C ALA A 26 -4.47 7.70 20.00
N HIS A 27 -3.20 8.13 20.10
CA HIS A 27 -2.79 9.29 20.90
C HIS A 27 -2.81 10.63 20.15
N HIS A 28 -3.40 10.70 18.95
CA HIS A 28 -3.44 11.89 18.10
C HIS A 28 -2.06 12.49 17.75
N ARG A 29 -0.96 11.72 17.89
CA ARG A 29 0.40 12.17 17.55
C ARG A 29 0.72 11.86 16.08
N PHE A 30 -0.01 12.51 15.17
CA PHE A 30 0.13 12.32 13.73
C PHE A 30 1.52 12.71 13.20
N GLU A 31 2.25 13.60 13.89
CA GLU A 31 3.64 13.94 13.55
C GLU A 31 4.57 12.72 13.63
N VAL A 32 4.36 11.84 14.62
CA VAL A 32 5.18 10.65 14.82
C VAL A 32 4.83 9.58 13.79
N GLU A 33 3.55 9.41 13.48
CA GLU A 33 3.12 8.52 12.41
C GLU A 33 3.66 8.97 11.05
N GLY A 34 3.62 10.28 10.75
CA GLY A 34 4.20 10.85 9.55
C GLY A 34 5.70 10.59 9.45
N GLN A 35 6.44 10.81 10.55
CA GLN A 35 7.87 10.51 10.60
C GLN A 35 8.16 9.01 10.39
N MET A 36 7.35 8.11 10.95
CA MET A 36 7.48 6.66 10.72
C MET A 36 7.21 6.28 9.26
N ALA A 37 6.18 6.86 8.64
CA ALA A 37 5.85 6.60 7.25
C ALA A 37 6.94 7.10 6.29
N VAL A 38 7.48 8.29 6.55
CA VAL A 38 8.59 8.85 5.76
C VAL A 38 9.86 8.04 5.96
N ALA A 39 10.19 7.64 7.19
CA ALA A 39 11.37 6.83 7.48
C ALA A 39 11.31 5.48 6.76
N ASP A 40 10.17 4.80 6.81
CA ASP A 40 9.94 3.51 6.14
C ASP A 40 10.21 3.61 4.62
N LYS A 41 9.60 4.60 3.96
CA LYS A 41 9.83 4.83 2.51
C LYS A 41 11.25 5.28 2.19
N SER A 42 11.89 6.03 3.09
CA SER A 42 13.29 6.44 2.92
C SER A 42 14.23 5.23 3.02
N PHE A 43 13.97 4.31 3.94
CA PHE A 43 14.77 3.09 4.06
C PHE A 43 14.56 2.15 2.87
N ASP A 44 13.32 1.97 2.41
CA ASP A 44 13.03 1.18 1.20
C ASP A 44 13.77 1.75 -0.01
N LEU A 45 13.76 3.08 -0.19
CA LEU A 45 14.46 3.73 -1.28
C LEU A 45 15.98 3.60 -1.15
N PHE A 46 16.53 3.76 0.06
CA PHE A 46 17.97 3.71 0.30
C PHE A 46 18.52 2.29 0.10
N PHE A 47 17.95 1.29 0.78
CA PHE A 47 18.42 -0.09 0.67
C PHE A 47 18.07 -0.71 -0.68
N GLY A 48 16.86 -0.48 -1.18
CA GLY A 48 16.44 -0.95 -2.50
C GLY A 48 17.30 -0.36 -3.62
N GLY A 49 17.56 0.95 -3.58
CA GLY A 49 18.43 1.63 -4.53
C GLY A 49 19.87 1.13 -4.47
N LEU A 50 20.46 1.01 -3.27
CA LEU A 50 21.83 0.53 -3.08
C LEU A 50 22.03 -0.87 -3.70
N VAL A 51 21.12 -1.80 -3.41
CA VAL A 51 21.22 -3.17 -3.92
C VAL A 51 20.98 -3.23 -5.43
N PHE A 52 20.05 -2.42 -5.95
CA PHE A 52 19.80 -2.34 -7.38
C PHE A 52 21.04 -1.92 -8.18
N PHE A 53 21.88 -1.02 -7.64
CA PHE A 53 23.13 -0.60 -8.29
C PHE A 53 24.24 -1.67 -8.26
N ILE A 54 24.28 -2.52 -7.22
CA ILE A 54 25.35 -3.52 -7.05
C ILE A 54 25.01 -4.81 -7.82
N LEU A 55 23.76 -5.27 -7.72
CA LEU A 55 23.27 -6.50 -8.34
C LEU A 55 21.81 -6.31 -8.81
N PRO A 56 21.55 -6.14 -10.12
CA PRO A 56 20.20 -6.08 -10.67
C PRO A 56 19.56 -7.48 -10.69
N SER A 57 19.35 -8.05 -9.50
CA SER A 57 18.72 -9.34 -9.27
C SER A 57 17.50 -9.18 -8.39
N VAL A 58 16.41 -9.83 -8.78
CA VAL A 58 15.13 -9.84 -8.03
C VAL A 58 15.35 -10.35 -6.60
N LEU A 59 16.20 -11.37 -6.44
CA LEU A 59 16.53 -11.92 -5.12
C LEU A 59 17.17 -10.87 -4.21
N GLY A 60 18.10 -10.07 -4.75
CA GLY A 60 18.79 -9.02 -4.00
C GLY A 60 17.82 -7.92 -3.54
N LEU A 61 16.94 -7.49 -4.44
CA LEU A 61 15.95 -6.46 -4.14
C LEU A 61 14.98 -6.88 -3.03
N MET A 62 14.54 -8.15 -3.04
CA MET A 62 13.65 -8.69 -1.99
C MET A 62 14.32 -8.71 -0.62
N TRP A 63 15.58 -9.11 -0.55
CA TRP A 63 16.35 -9.04 0.70
C TRP A 63 16.61 -7.60 1.15
N ALA A 64 16.80 -6.67 0.21
CA ALA A 64 16.94 -5.25 0.51
C ALA A 64 15.69 -4.69 1.20
N PHE A 65 14.49 -4.99 0.66
CA PHE A 65 13.23 -4.59 1.28
C PHE A 65 12.99 -5.28 2.63
N ALA A 66 13.33 -6.58 2.74
CA ALA A 66 13.24 -7.28 4.02
C ALA A 66 14.10 -6.60 5.10
N VAL A 67 15.35 -6.25 4.77
CA VAL A 67 16.25 -5.52 5.69
C VAL A 67 15.72 -4.13 6.00
N ALA A 68 15.28 -3.37 4.99
CA ALA A 68 14.70 -2.05 5.17
C ALA A 68 13.49 -2.09 6.13
N GLY A 69 12.58 -3.04 5.93
CA GLY A 69 11.40 -3.23 6.77
C GLY A 69 11.75 -3.57 8.23
N VAL A 70 12.78 -4.39 8.46
CA VAL A 70 13.26 -4.71 9.81
C VAL A 70 13.87 -3.47 10.49
N VAL A 71 14.70 -2.70 9.77
CA VAL A 71 15.30 -1.46 10.28
C VAL A 71 14.22 -0.42 10.60
N ALA A 72 13.25 -0.23 9.71
CA ALA A 72 12.11 0.66 9.90
C ALA A 72 11.26 0.24 11.10
N THR A 73 11.06 -1.06 11.32
CA THR A 73 10.35 -1.60 12.49
C THR A 73 11.10 -1.29 13.78
N GLY A 74 12.43 -1.47 13.80
CA GLY A 74 13.28 -1.12 14.94
C GLY A 74 13.18 0.37 15.29
N TYR A 75 13.23 1.25 14.28
CA TYR A 75 13.03 2.68 14.47
C TYR A 75 11.63 3.00 15.03
N GLY A 76 10.58 2.38 14.49
CA GLY A 76 9.20 2.57 14.96
C GLY A 76 9.02 2.18 16.43
N LEU A 77 9.53 1.01 16.82
CA LEU A 77 9.47 0.54 18.22
C LEU A 77 10.25 1.46 19.17
N PHE A 78 11.44 1.92 18.77
CA PHE A 78 12.22 2.89 19.57
C PHE A 78 11.46 4.20 19.77
N ARG A 79 10.81 4.72 18.72
CA ARG A 79 10.03 5.97 18.79
C ARG A 79 8.76 5.82 19.62
N VAL A 80 8.03 4.70 19.55
CA VAL A 80 6.85 4.47 20.40
C VAL A 80 7.24 4.23 21.86
N GLY A 81 8.35 3.53 22.12
CA GLY A 81 8.87 3.34 23.48
C GLY A 81 9.23 4.64 24.21
N ARG A 82 9.47 5.73 23.46
CA ARG A 82 9.64 7.09 24.00
C ARG A 82 8.33 7.82 24.32
N ILE A 83 7.21 7.38 23.76
CA ILE A 83 5.88 8.00 23.93
C ILE A 83 5.11 7.30 25.05
N GLN A 84 5.24 5.97 25.15
CA GLN A 84 4.62 5.19 26.20
C GLN A 84 5.68 4.28 26.84
N SER A 85 6.20 4.69 28.00
CA SER A 85 7.08 3.88 28.84
C SER A 85 6.25 2.83 29.57
N GLY A 86 5.93 1.75 28.88
CA GLY A 86 5.17 0.63 29.44
C GLY A 86 4.28 -0.01 28.39
N LEU A 87 4.79 -1.06 27.74
CA LEU A 87 3.94 -2.06 27.10
C LEU A 87 3.17 -2.76 28.23
N ALA A 88 2.03 -2.18 28.63
CA ALA A 88 1.16 -2.85 29.58
C ALA A 88 0.80 -4.22 28.98
N PRO A 89 0.96 -5.32 29.73
CA PRO A 89 0.59 -6.64 29.22
C PRO A 89 -0.86 -6.59 28.77
N ILE A 90 -1.13 -7.11 27.57
CA ILE A 90 -2.45 -7.15 26.97
C ILE A 90 -3.35 -8.01 27.88
N ARG A 91 -4.11 -7.35 28.76
CA ARG A 91 -5.04 -8.00 29.71
C ARG A 91 -6.36 -8.39 29.06
N CYS A 92 -6.59 -8.00 27.80
CA CYS A 92 -7.82 -8.32 27.07
C CYS A 92 -7.66 -9.65 26.31
N PRO A 93 -8.69 -10.52 26.30
CA PRO A 93 -8.66 -11.73 25.49
C PRO A 93 -8.58 -11.36 24.01
N ALA A 94 -7.59 -11.90 23.29
CA ALA A 94 -7.37 -11.65 21.87
C ALA A 94 -8.64 -11.90 21.02
N ILE A 95 -9.49 -12.84 21.46
CA ILE A 95 -10.75 -13.20 20.81
C ILE A 95 -11.76 -12.04 20.79
N SER A 96 -11.81 -11.21 21.84
CA SER A 96 -12.74 -10.08 21.89
C SER A 96 -12.38 -9.01 20.87
N VAL A 97 -11.08 -8.70 20.77
CA VAL A 97 -10.54 -7.75 19.79
C VAL A 97 -10.76 -8.28 18.37
N LEU A 98 -10.63 -9.59 18.16
CA LEU A 98 -10.84 -10.21 16.84
C LEU A 98 -12.30 -10.12 16.37
N LYS A 99 -13.28 -10.23 17.29
CA LYS A 99 -14.70 -10.05 16.95
C LYS A 99 -15.01 -8.62 16.51
N GLU A 100 -14.40 -7.64 17.16
CA GLU A 100 -14.59 -6.22 16.82
C GLU A 100 -13.83 -5.83 15.54
N ALA A 101 -12.69 -6.46 15.27
CA ALA A 101 -11.91 -6.28 14.05
C ALA A 101 -12.48 -7.01 12.82
N TYR A 102 -13.35 -8.00 13.00
CA TYR A 102 -13.94 -8.79 11.92
C TYR A 102 -14.59 -7.94 10.79
N PRO A 103 -15.51 -7.00 11.07
CA PRO A 103 -16.10 -6.17 10.03
C PRO A 103 -15.06 -5.30 9.29
N PHE A 104 -14.01 -4.86 9.97
CA PHE A 104 -12.91 -4.10 9.35
C PHE A 104 -12.05 -4.97 8.44
N ALA A 105 -11.75 -6.21 8.85
CA ALA A 105 -11.03 -7.17 8.02
C ALA A 105 -11.83 -7.51 6.75
N LEU A 106 -13.14 -7.77 6.91
CA LEU A 106 -14.04 -8.05 5.79
C LEU A 106 -14.11 -6.86 4.82
N SER A 107 -14.28 -5.65 5.35
CA SER A 107 -14.26 -4.42 4.54
C SER A 107 -12.93 -4.26 3.78
N SER A 108 -11.80 -4.54 4.44
CA SER A 108 -10.48 -4.47 3.81
C SER A 108 -10.34 -5.46 2.65
N ILE A 109 -10.83 -6.69 2.81
CA ILE A 109 -10.88 -7.69 1.74
C ILE A 109 -11.76 -7.20 0.59
N CYS A 110 -12.95 -6.66 0.88
CA CYS A 110 -13.83 -6.09 -0.14
C CYS A 110 -13.18 -4.95 -0.91
N ILE A 111 -12.43 -4.06 -0.23
CA ILE A 111 -11.69 -2.97 -0.86
C ILE A 111 -10.60 -3.51 -1.81
N ILE A 112 -9.83 -4.52 -1.36
CA ILE A 112 -8.82 -5.15 -2.19
C ILE A 112 -9.46 -5.79 -3.42
N LEU A 113 -10.55 -6.53 -3.25
CA LEU A 113 -11.28 -7.12 -4.37
C LEU A 113 -11.77 -6.04 -5.32
N PHE A 114 -12.44 -4.99 -4.82
CA PHE A 114 -12.93 -3.89 -5.62
C PHE A 114 -11.85 -3.26 -6.51
N TYR A 115 -10.69 -2.94 -5.94
CA TYR A 115 -9.55 -2.38 -6.69
C TYR A 115 -8.90 -3.35 -7.69
N ASN A 116 -9.18 -4.65 -7.59
CA ASN A 116 -8.68 -5.67 -8.51
C ASN A 116 -9.73 -6.12 -9.53
N MET A 117 -11.01 -5.91 -9.26
CA MET A 117 -12.11 -6.33 -10.13
C MET A 117 -12.01 -5.68 -11.51
N ASP A 118 -11.62 -4.41 -11.60
CA ASP A 118 -11.48 -3.72 -12.89
C ASP A 118 -10.45 -4.41 -13.79
N ARG A 119 -9.32 -4.86 -13.23
CA ARG A 119 -8.27 -5.56 -13.97
C ARG A 119 -8.72 -6.95 -14.41
N LEU A 120 -9.42 -7.68 -13.54
CA LEU A 120 -10.02 -8.97 -13.86
C LEU A 120 -11.05 -8.84 -14.99
N MET A 121 -11.90 -7.81 -14.94
CA MET A 121 -12.91 -7.56 -15.94
C MET A 121 -12.27 -7.24 -17.29
N LEU A 122 -11.26 -6.36 -17.33
CA LEU A 122 -10.52 -6.03 -18.56
C LEU A 122 -9.80 -7.25 -19.16
N TYR A 123 -9.21 -8.09 -18.32
CA TYR A 123 -8.55 -9.32 -18.77
C TYR A 123 -9.53 -10.29 -19.45
N GLN A 124 -10.75 -10.40 -18.92
CA GLN A 124 -11.74 -11.37 -19.41
C GLN A 124 -12.62 -10.86 -20.57
N LEU A 125 -12.89 -9.55 -20.64
CA LEU A 125 -13.77 -8.99 -21.68
C LEU A 125 -13.08 -8.72 -23.01
N LEU A 126 -11.76 -8.53 -23.04
CA LEU A 126 -11.02 -8.18 -24.25
C LEU A 126 -10.22 -9.39 -24.79
N GLU A 127 -10.29 -9.60 -26.11
CA GLU A 127 -9.51 -10.65 -26.81
C GLU A 127 -7.99 -10.48 -26.64
N HIS A 128 -7.52 -9.25 -26.36
CA HIS A 128 -6.13 -8.91 -25.99
C HIS A 128 -6.04 -8.43 -24.54
N GLY A 129 -6.58 -9.21 -23.61
CA GLY A 129 -6.67 -8.87 -22.19
C GLY A 129 -5.35 -8.41 -21.55
N ASP A 130 -4.22 -9.00 -21.94
CA ASP A 130 -2.90 -8.65 -21.38
C ASP A 130 -2.45 -7.22 -21.72
N ASP A 131 -2.60 -6.78 -22.98
CA ASP A 131 -2.21 -5.43 -23.41
C ASP A 131 -3.14 -4.37 -22.80
N ALA A 132 -4.44 -4.68 -22.72
CA ALA A 132 -5.43 -3.81 -22.09
C ALA A 132 -5.14 -3.63 -20.58
N VAL A 133 -4.83 -4.71 -19.88
CA VAL A 133 -4.47 -4.68 -18.44
C VAL A 133 -3.14 -3.97 -18.22
N ALA A 134 -2.16 -4.14 -19.11
CA ALA A 134 -0.87 -3.44 -19.01
C ALA A 134 -1.04 -1.92 -19.17
N LYS A 135 -1.81 -1.47 -20.17
CA LYS A 135 -2.14 -0.04 -20.37
C LYS A 135 -2.92 0.52 -19.18
N TYR A 136 -3.94 -0.19 -18.71
CA TYR A 136 -4.72 0.22 -17.54
C TYR A 136 -3.85 0.33 -16.29
N SER A 137 -2.99 -0.67 -16.03
CA SER A 137 -2.14 -0.71 -14.83
C SER A 137 -1.15 0.45 -14.75
N ARG A 138 -0.66 0.96 -15.89
CA ARG A 138 0.22 2.14 -15.94
C ARG A 138 -0.49 3.41 -15.46
N ALA A 139 -1.67 3.68 -16.00
CA ALA A 139 -2.50 4.81 -15.57
C ALA A 139 -2.96 4.65 -14.11
N TYR A 140 -3.33 3.42 -13.73
CA TYR A 140 -3.83 3.10 -12.40
C TYR A 140 -2.80 3.35 -11.29
N ARG A 141 -1.50 3.13 -11.54
CA ARG A 141 -0.42 3.45 -10.58
C ARG A 141 -0.38 4.94 -10.22
N ILE A 142 -0.62 5.82 -11.18
CA ILE A 142 -0.66 7.27 -10.95
C ILE A 142 -1.87 7.61 -10.06
N VAL A 143 -3.03 7.04 -10.38
CA VAL A 143 -4.26 7.20 -9.58
C VAL A 143 -4.08 6.68 -8.15
N MET A 144 -3.40 5.56 -7.97
CA MET A 144 -3.06 5.02 -6.65
C MET A 144 -2.17 5.97 -5.82
N GLY A 145 -1.25 6.68 -6.46
CA GLY A 145 -0.48 7.74 -5.78
C GLY A 145 -1.37 8.90 -5.30
N LEU A 146 -2.41 9.24 -6.06
CA LEU A 146 -3.35 10.30 -5.72
C LEU A 146 -4.32 9.92 -4.60
N LEU A 147 -4.55 8.62 -4.36
CA LEU A 147 -5.35 8.11 -3.24
C LEU A 147 -4.70 8.35 -1.87
N LEU A 148 -3.44 8.80 -1.82
CA LEU A 148 -2.79 9.18 -0.57
C LEU A 148 -3.57 10.27 0.19
N PHE A 149 -4.10 11.28 -0.51
CA PHE A 149 -4.84 12.38 0.10
C PHE A 149 -6.10 11.94 0.86
N PRO A 150 -7.06 11.22 0.24
CA PRO A 150 -8.23 10.72 0.96
C PRO A 150 -7.87 9.71 2.07
N GLN A 151 -6.81 8.91 1.90
CA GLN A 151 -6.35 8.01 2.95
C GLN A 151 -5.86 8.76 4.19
N MET A 152 -5.05 9.82 4.02
CA MET A 152 -4.59 10.64 5.14
C MET A 152 -5.77 11.29 5.88
N MET A 153 -6.74 11.84 5.14
CA MET A 153 -7.94 12.40 5.77
C MET A 153 -8.72 11.34 6.54
N SER A 154 -8.90 10.14 5.98
CA SER A 154 -9.62 9.04 6.64
C SER A 154 -8.98 8.64 7.96
N VAL A 155 -7.65 8.53 7.98
CA VAL A 155 -6.87 8.21 9.19
C VAL A 155 -7.05 9.27 10.28
N THR A 156 -7.06 10.56 9.92
CA THR A 156 -7.24 11.65 10.88
C THR A 156 -8.69 11.81 11.34
N LEU A 157 -9.66 11.59 10.44
CA LEU A 157 -11.08 11.76 10.72
C LEU A 157 -11.65 10.64 11.59
N TYR A 158 -11.12 9.42 11.47
CA TYR A 158 -11.61 8.27 12.21
C TYR A 158 -11.69 8.50 13.74
N PRO A 159 -10.61 8.93 14.44
CA PRO A 159 -10.69 9.22 15.87
C PRO A 159 -11.55 10.45 16.19
N VAL A 160 -11.69 11.41 15.26
CA VAL A 160 -12.58 12.57 15.44
C VAL A 160 -14.05 12.14 15.44
N PHE A 161 -14.45 11.32 14.47
CA PHE A 161 -15.81 10.77 14.42
C PHE A 161 -16.11 9.84 15.61
N SER A 162 -15.11 9.09 16.07
CA SER A 162 -15.25 8.24 17.26
C SER A 162 -15.51 9.07 18.53
N LYS A 163 -14.89 10.25 18.67
CA LYS A 163 -15.16 11.16 19.79
C LYS A 163 -16.54 11.82 19.71
N LEU A 164 -17.00 12.15 18.51
CA LEU A 164 -18.30 12.78 18.23
C LEU A 164 -19.45 11.74 18.17
N LEU A 165 -19.31 10.58 18.84
CA LEU A 165 -20.31 9.53 18.78
C LEU A 165 -21.64 9.91 19.46
N ASN A 166 -21.59 10.82 20.43
CA ASN A 166 -22.75 11.27 21.21
C ASN A 166 -23.30 12.64 20.78
N GLU A 167 -22.66 13.31 19.81
CA GLU A 167 -22.99 14.66 19.35
C GLU A 167 -23.35 14.64 17.85
N PRO A 168 -24.62 14.39 17.49
CA PRO A 168 -25.02 14.17 16.10
C PRO A 168 -24.88 15.42 15.22
N GLU A 169 -25.17 16.61 15.76
CA GLU A 169 -25.07 17.87 15.02
C GLU A 169 -23.61 18.19 14.64
N ASP A 170 -22.70 18.02 15.61
CA ASP A 170 -21.27 18.23 15.38
C ASP A 170 -20.68 17.19 14.43
N ARG A 171 -21.16 15.95 14.47
CA ARG A 171 -20.77 14.92 13.50
C ARG A 171 -21.11 15.32 12.07
N VAL A 172 -22.34 15.79 11.83
CA VAL A 172 -22.78 16.20 10.49
C VAL A 172 -21.98 17.43 10.03
N ARG A 173 -21.75 18.41 10.92
CA ARG A 173 -20.96 19.60 10.62
C ARG A 173 -19.52 19.26 10.23
N VAL A 174 -18.86 18.41 11.02
CA VAL A 174 -17.49 17.95 10.74
C VAL A 174 -17.45 17.11 9.46
N GLY A 175 -18.43 16.24 9.24
CA GLY A 175 -18.53 15.46 8.01
C GLY A 175 -18.68 16.33 6.76
N ALA A 176 -19.58 17.32 6.79
CA ALA A 176 -19.79 18.24 5.67
C ALA A 176 -18.54 19.11 5.40
N SER A 177 -17.87 19.59 6.45
CA SER A 177 -16.61 20.35 6.31
C SER A 177 -15.48 19.50 5.72
N SER A 178 -15.38 18.25 6.16
CA SER A 178 -14.38 17.29 5.66
C SER A 178 -14.63 16.93 4.20
N LEU A 179 -15.89 16.68 3.83
CA LEU A 179 -16.28 16.44 2.45
C LEU A 179 -15.99 17.64 1.55
N ARG A 180 -16.30 18.86 2.01
CA ARG A 180 -15.99 20.10 1.28
C ARG A 180 -14.49 20.24 1.04
N THR A 181 -13.68 20.00 2.08
CA THR A 181 -12.22 20.04 1.97
C THR A 181 -11.70 18.99 0.99
N LEU A 182 -12.25 17.77 1.04
CA LEU A 182 -11.87 16.70 0.12
C LEU A 182 -12.22 17.04 -1.32
N LEU A 183 -13.42 17.57 -1.57
CA LEU A 183 -13.85 18.01 -2.90
C LEU A 183 -13.00 19.15 -3.44
N PHE A 184 -12.63 20.10 -2.58
CA PHE A 184 -11.76 21.22 -2.94
C PHE A 184 -10.36 20.75 -3.37
N ILE A 185 -9.85 19.66 -2.81
CA ILE A 185 -8.58 19.04 -3.22
C ILE A 185 -8.77 18.15 -4.46
N ALA A 186 -9.85 17.37 -4.50
CA ALA A 186 -10.11 16.43 -5.59
C ALA A 186 -10.35 17.15 -6.93
N PHE A 187 -11.05 18.29 -6.91
CA PHE A 187 -11.41 19.02 -8.13
C PHE A 187 -10.19 19.48 -8.96
N PRO A 188 -9.22 20.25 -8.41
CA PRO A 188 -8.02 20.62 -9.16
C PRO A 188 -7.15 19.42 -9.52
N LEU A 189 -7.18 18.36 -8.70
CA LEU A 189 -6.39 17.15 -8.92
C LEU A 189 -6.95 16.34 -10.10
N VAL A 190 -8.26 16.24 -10.25
CA VAL A 190 -8.92 15.63 -11.42
C VAL A 190 -8.69 16.48 -12.66
N LEU A 191 -8.91 17.79 -12.60
CA LEU A 191 -8.73 18.69 -13.75
C LEU A 191 -7.27 18.75 -14.21
N GLY A 192 -6.33 18.88 -13.26
CA GLY A 192 -4.89 18.88 -13.53
C GLY A 192 -4.40 17.52 -14.02
N GLY A 193 -4.89 16.44 -13.41
CA GLY A 193 -4.58 15.08 -13.85
C GLY A 193 -5.05 14.82 -15.28
N TRP A 194 -6.27 15.26 -15.63
CA TRP A 194 -6.80 15.13 -16.99
C TRP A 194 -6.00 15.96 -18.00
N ALA A 195 -5.65 17.21 -17.69
CA ALA A 195 -4.91 18.08 -18.59
C ALA A 195 -3.47 17.60 -18.88
N VAL A 196 -2.82 16.95 -17.90
CA VAL A 196 -1.41 16.52 -17.99
C VAL A 196 -1.28 15.01 -18.24
N ALA A 197 -2.39 14.27 -18.33
CA ALA A 197 -2.38 12.80 -18.43
C ALA A 197 -1.48 12.26 -19.55
N GLY A 198 -1.59 12.81 -20.76
CA GLY A 198 -0.78 12.38 -21.92
C GLY A 198 0.72 12.56 -21.69
N PRO A 199 1.20 13.81 -21.51
CA PRO A 199 2.62 14.07 -21.24
C PRO A 199 3.16 13.34 -20.00
N LEU A 200 2.34 13.17 -18.95
CA LEU A 200 2.74 12.49 -17.73
C LEU A 200 2.97 10.99 -17.97
N LEU A 201 2.09 10.36 -18.74
CA LEU A 201 2.26 8.96 -19.13
C LEU A 201 3.49 8.80 -20.01
N ASP A 202 3.69 9.63 -21.03
CA ASP A 202 4.87 9.52 -21.90
C ASP A 202 6.20 9.77 -21.14
N LEU A 203 6.19 10.64 -20.12
CA LEU A 203 7.36 10.90 -19.28
C LEU A 203 7.68 9.74 -18.32
N LEU A 204 6.67 9.22 -17.60
CA LEU A 204 6.86 8.15 -16.61
C LEU A 204 7.05 6.79 -17.26
N PHE A 205 6.52 6.65 -18.47
CA PHE A 205 6.38 5.39 -19.18
C PHE A 205 6.75 5.59 -20.66
N PRO A 206 8.00 5.97 -20.98
CA PRO A 206 8.42 6.27 -22.34
C PRO A 206 8.06 5.11 -23.28
N SER A 207 7.51 5.45 -24.45
CA SER A 207 7.08 4.53 -25.49
C SER A 207 8.27 3.70 -26.00
N GLY A 208 8.48 2.57 -25.34
CA GLY A 208 9.50 1.58 -25.65
C GLY A 208 9.05 0.26 -25.06
N ASP A 209 8.21 -0.43 -25.83
CA ASP A 209 7.73 -1.80 -25.64
C ASP A 209 6.41 -1.96 -24.86
N PRO A 210 5.29 -2.20 -25.58
CA PRO A 210 4.01 -2.66 -25.01
C PRO A 210 4.16 -3.93 -24.14
N ASN A 211 5.25 -4.68 -24.32
CA ASN A 211 5.57 -5.87 -23.55
C ASN A 211 6.61 -5.62 -22.43
N ALA A 212 7.17 -4.41 -22.24
CA ALA A 212 8.32 -4.23 -21.34
C ALA A 212 8.13 -4.79 -19.93
N ILE A 213 6.93 -4.69 -19.35
CA ILE A 213 6.70 -5.18 -17.98
C ILE A 213 6.32 -6.66 -17.98
N SER A 214 5.63 -7.18 -19.01
CA SER A 214 5.29 -8.61 -19.11
C SER A 214 6.50 -9.45 -19.52
N TRP A 215 7.28 -9.03 -20.52
CA TRP A 215 8.46 -9.77 -21.00
C TRP A 215 9.66 -9.64 -20.07
N SER A 216 9.89 -8.49 -19.42
CA SER A 216 11.05 -8.35 -18.53
C SER A 216 10.85 -9.10 -17.22
N LEU A 217 9.62 -9.22 -16.71
CA LEU A 217 9.32 -10.08 -15.56
C LEU A 217 9.48 -11.56 -15.92
N ASP A 218 8.93 -12.02 -17.05
CA ASP A 218 9.07 -13.43 -17.48
C ASP A 218 10.55 -13.81 -17.70
N LYS A 219 11.32 -12.91 -18.32
CA LYS A 219 12.74 -13.16 -18.62
C LYS A 219 13.65 -13.02 -17.40
N SER A 220 13.34 -12.13 -16.45
CA SER A 220 14.11 -11.99 -15.20
C SER A 220 13.76 -13.03 -14.13
N LEU A 221 12.56 -13.62 -14.21
CA LEU A 221 12.11 -14.73 -13.37
C LEU A 221 12.50 -16.11 -13.93
N GLY A 222 13.06 -16.19 -15.14
CA GLY A 222 13.48 -17.46 -15.76
C GLY A 222 12.31 -18.43 -15.95
N TRP A 223 11.11 -17.88 -16.20
CA TRP A 223 9.86 -18.61 -16.13
C TRP A 223 9.52 -19.22 -17.49
N ASP A 224 10.10 -20.39 -17.76
CA ASP A 224 9.69 -21.20 -18.91
C ASP A 224 8.34 -21.84 -18.57
N ALA A 225 7.29 -21.44 -19.28
CA ALA A 225 5.88 -21.78 -19.05
C ALA A 225 5.55 -23.29 -19.10
N SER A 226 6.58 -24.14 -19.27
CA SER A 226 6.47 -25.60 -19.32
C SER A 226 6.60 -26.29 -17.95
N THR A 227 7.02 -25.63 -16.87
CA THR A 227 7.40 -26.32 -15.61
C THR A 227 6.80 -25.81 -14.29
N ALA A 228 5.97 -24.77 -14.26
CA ALA A 228 5.49 -24.21 -12.99
C ALA A 228 4.08 -24.68 -12.60
N ASN A 229 3.96 -25.26 -11.39
CA ASN A 229 2.69 -25.56 -10.73
C ASN A 229 1.80 -24.29 -10.62
N ILE A 230 0.55 -24.43 -11.07
CA ILE A 230 -0.45 -23.37 -11.30
C ILE A 230 -0.74 -22.51 -10.04
N THR A 231 -0.45 -23.04 -8.85
CA THR A 231 -0.69 -22.36 -7.56
C THR A 231 0.35 -21.31 -7.21
N GLU A 232 1.64 -21.52 -7.49
CA GLU A 232 2.68 -20.52 -7.21
C GLU A 232 2.59 -19.32 -8.17
N ALA A 233 2.18 -19.60 -9.41
CA ALA A 233 1.97 -18.62 -10.47
C ALA A 233 0.90 -17.58 -10.15
N THR A 234 -0.22 -18.04 -9.58
CA THR A 234 -1.36 -17.20 -9.26
C THR A 234 -1.06 -16.28 -8.08
N VAL A 235 -0.36 -16.80 -7.06
CA VAL A 235 -0.01 -16.04 -5.86
C VAL A 235 1.01 -14.94 -6.16
N LEU A 236 2.03 -15.22 -6.98
CA LEU A 236 3.03 -14.23 -7.39
C LEU A 236 2.47 -13.17 -8.35
N ARG A 237 1.57 -13.54 -9.28
CA ARG A 237 0.87 -12.57 -10.14
C ARG A 237 0.00 -11.61 -9.32
N ILE A 238 -0.71 -12.11 -8.31
CA ILE A 238 -1.54 -11.26 -7.43
C ILE A 238 -0.67 -10.32 -6.57
N LEU A 239 0.50 -10.78 -6.10
CA LEU A 239 1.42 -9.98 -5.27
C LEU A 239 2.25 -8.95 -6.04
N LEU A 240 2.59 -9.20 -7.31
CA LEU A 240 3.32 -8.23 -8.14
C LEU A 240 2.40 -7.21 -8.83
N LEU A 241 1.09 -7.49 -8.89
CA LEU A 241 0.06 -6.56 -9.32
C LEU A 241 -0.57 -5.78 -8.15
N SER A 242 -0.37 -6.15 -6.89
CA SER A 242 -0.73 -5.32 -5.72
C SER A 242 0.31 -4.24 -5.49
#